data_AF-A0A7C2AZ69-F1
#
_entry.id   AF-A0A7C2AZ69-F1
#
_cell.length_a   1.000
_cell.length_b   1.000
_cell.length_c   1.000
_cell.angle_alpha   90.00
_cell.angle_beta   90.00
_cell.angle_gamma   90.00
#
_symmetry.space_group_name_H-M   'P 1'
#
loop_
_entity.id
_entity.type
_entity.pdbx_description
1 polymer ?
#
loop_
_entity_poly.entity_id
_entity_poly.type
_entity_poly.pdbx_seq_one_letter_code
_entity_poly.pdbx_strand_id
1 'polypeptide(L)'
;GLAYENTQIFTSTLTPQSIRDFLDANTDQFNIYKLTLGWTHDTRDRTIFANNGLLVSMNGTLALPGSGLEYYKVDFRAMKFQPVTQKLTLLMKGALGYGDSYSRTTRLPFFEHYYAGGSSSVRGFRGNSLGPQEGNLSLGGALKVVGNLELIVPMPFVAEDNRSLRLSGFYDIGNVFTDGNGYDSAELRSSTGIALIWMSPIAPLTFSYAFPLNDKEGDKLERFQFTLGSFFF
;
A
#
# COMPACT_ATOMS: atom_id res chain seq x y z
N GLY A 1 19.28 -8.18 2.81
CA GLY A 1 20.11 -7.18 2.13
C GLY A 1 20.68 -6.22 3.14
N LEU A 2 21.90 -5.75 2.92
CA LEU A 2 22.49 -4.63 3.66
C LEU A 2 22.52 -3.42 2.72
N ALA A 3 22.18 -2.25 3.24
CA ALA A 3 22.21 -1.00 2.49
C ALA A 3 22.81 0.12 3.35
N TYR A 4 23.46 1.06 2.69
CA TYR A 4 23.90 2.31 3.27
C TYR A 4 23.21 3.46 2.52
N GLU A 5 22.64 4.39 3.28
CA GLU A 5 21.97 5.56 2.75
C GLU A 5 22.52 6.81 3.43
N ASN A 6 22.87 7.81 2.62
CA ASN A 6 23.14 9.16 3.07
C ASN A 6 21.98 10.05 2.65
N THR A 7 21.31 10.67 3.62
CA THR A 7 20.12 11.47 3.39
C THR A 7 20.34 12.86 3.95
N GLN A 8 20.12 13.88 3.12
CA GLN A 8 20.09 15.28 3.53
C GLN A 8 18.74 15.87 3.20
N ILE A 9 18.07 16.48 4.18
CA ILE A 9 16.74 17.05 4.04
C ILE A 9 16.82 18.56 4.03
N PHE A 10 16.26 19.19 3.01
CA PHE A 10 16.15 20.64 2.92
C PHE A 10 14.72 21.08 3.24
N THR A 11 14.56 22.02 4.17
CA THR A 11 13.27 22.58 4.52
C THR A 11 13.00 23.89 3.79
N SER A 12 11.73 24.21 3.57
CA SER A 12 11.28 25.51 3.08
C SER A 12 10.21 26.10 4.01
N THR A 13 9.73 27.30 3.70
CA THR A 13 8.60 27.92 4.43
C THR A 13 7.34 27.07 4.39
N LEU A 14 7.14 26.26 3.34
CA LEU A 14 6.00 25.36 3.14
C LEU A 14 6.17 23.98 3.81
N THR A 15 7.32 23.68 4.41
CA THR A 15 7.51 22.41 5.13
C THR A 15 6.53 22.34 6.31
N PRO A 16 5.76 21.24 6.44
CA PRO A 16 4.85 21.05 7.57
C PRO A 16 5.57 21.13 8.91
N GLN A 17 4.89 21.60 9.96
CA GLN A 17 5.53 21.85 11.25
C GLN A 17 6.00 20.54 11.87
N SER A 18 5.21 19.47 11.71
CA SER A 18 5.61 18.13 12.15
C SER A 18 6.98 17.70 11.60
N ILE A 19 7.28 17.99 10.33
CA ILE A 19 8.57 17.65 9.73
C ILE A 19 9.69 18.49 10.33
N ARG A 20 9.47 19.79 10.54
CA ARG A 20 10.45 20.67 11.20
C ARG A 20 10.77 20.19 12.62
N ASP A 21 9.75 19.90 13.42
CA ASP A 21 9.90 19.38 14.78
C ASP A 21 10.69 18.07 14.81
N PHE A 22 10.53 17.20 13.80
CA PHE A 22 11.30 15.96 13.69
C PHE A 22 12.79 16.23 13.41
N LEU A 23 13.08 17.14 12.49
CA LEU A 23 14.46 17.48 12.12
C LEU A 23 15.18 18.19 13.27
N ASP A 24 14.49 19.10 13.97
CA ASP A 24 15.02 19.81 15.15
C ASP A 24 15.37 18.83 16.28
N ALA A 25 14.60 17.74 16.44
CA ALA A 25 14.84 16.74 17.46
C ALA A 25 15.91 15.69 17.11
N ASN A 26 16.29 15.53 15.83
CA ASN A 26 17.21 14.48 15.40
C ASN A 26 18.44 15.05 14.68
N THR A 27 18.24 15.68 13.52
CA THR A 27 19.20 16.40 12.64
C THR A 27 18.56 16.51 11.24
N ASP A 28 19.19 17.20 10.30
CA ASP A 28 18.80 17.27 8.88
C ASP A 28 19.66 16.38 7.95
N GLN A 29 20.74 15.79 8.47
CA GLN A 29 21.64 14.90 7.76
C GLN A 29 21.81 13.55 8.47
N PHE A 30 21.55 12.45 7.74
CA PHE A 30 21.55 11.10 8.29
C PHE A 30 22.43 10.15 7.48
N ASN A 31 23.18 9.31 8.20
CA ASN A 31 23.82 8.12 7.65
C ASN A 31 23.09 6.90 8.20
N ILE A 32 22.42 6.13 7.35
CA ILE A 32 21.57 5.03 7.77
C ILE A 32 22.12 3.73 7.20
N TYR A 33 22.43 2.78 8.08
CA TYR A 33 22.80 1.42 7.70
C TYR A 33 21.58 0.53 7.89
N LYS A 34 21.00 0.00 6.82
CA LYS A 34 19.78 -0.82 6.88
C LYS A 34 20.09 -2.29 6.67
N LEU A 35 19.50 -3.13 7.51
CA LEU A 35 19.38 -4.56 7.30
C LEU A 35 17.93 -4.88 6.93
N THR A 36 17.73 -5.47 5.75
CA THR A 36 16.41 -5.95 5.30
C THR A 36 16.40 -7.48 5.23
N LEU A 37 15.46 -8.10 5.92
CA LEU A 37 15.18 -9.54 5.84
C LEU A 37 13.84 -9.73 5.14
N GLY A 38 13.79 -10.63 4.17
CA GLY A 38 12.58 -10.91 3.40
C GLY A 38 12.32 -12.41 3.32
N TRP A 39 11.08 -12.81 3.52
CA TRP A 39 10.60 -14.16 3.30
C TRP A 39 9.36 -14.11 2.42
N THR A 40 9.32 -14.95 1.39
CA THR A 40 8.18 -15.07 0.49
C THR A 40 7.90 -16.54 0.24
N HIS A 41 6.63 -16.92 0.34
CA HIS A 41 6.12 -18.22 -0.02
C HIS A 41 5.03 -18.06 -1.07
N ASP A 42 5.24 -18.64 -2.25
CA ASP A 42 4.32 -18.55 -3.39
C ASP A 42 3.92 -19.96 -3.84
N THR A 43 2.61 -20.21 -3.84
CA THR A 43 1.97 -21.46 -4.29
C THR A 43 0.95 -21.21 -5.40
N ARG A 44 0.97 -20.02 -6.00
CA ARG A 44 0.03 -19.66 -7.08
C ARG A 44 0.23 -20.56 -8.28
N ASP A 45 -0.87 -20.94 -8.91
CA ASP A 45 -0.88 -21.81 -10.09
C ASP A 45 -0.17 -21.18 -11.31
N ARG A 46 -0.03 -19.85 -11.31
CA ARG A 46 0.66 -19.06 -12.35
C ARG A 46 0.98 -17.66 -11.84
N THR A 47 2.00 -17.05 -12.44
CA THR A 47 2.44 -15.69 -12.08
C THR A 47 1.45 -14.62 -12.53
N ILE A 48 0.95 -14.72 -13.77
CA ILE A 48 -0.02 -13.78 -14.34
C ILE A 48 -1.37 -14.46 -14.40
N PHE A 49 -2.38 -13.73 -13.91
CA PHE A 49 -3.76 -14.20 -13.89
C PHE A 49 -3.98 -15.54 -13.18
N ALA A 50 -3.39 -15.69 -11.99
CA ALA A 50 -3.66 -16.80 -11.08
C ALA A 50 -5.15 -16.98 -10.81
N ASN A 51 -5.53 -18.25 -10.63
CA ASN A 51 -6.88 -18.70 -10.28
C ASN A 51 -6.89 -19.48 -8.96
N ASN A 52 -5.75 -20.00 -8.52
CA ASN A 52 -5.63 -20.72 -7.26
C ASN A 52 -4.24 -20.52 -6.64
N GLY A 53 -4.17 -20.69 -5.32
CA GLY A 53 -2.92 -20.65 -4.56
C GLY A 53 -2.77 -19.36 -3.75
N LEU A 54 -1.68 -19.30 -3.00
CA LEU A 54 -1.42 -18.30 -1.98
C LEU A 54 -0.01 -17.74 -2.20
N LEU A 55 0.11 -16.42 -2.15
CA LEU A 55 1.39 -15.74 -1.96
C LEU A 55 1.35 -15.02 -0.62
N VAL A 56 2.34 -15.29 0.22
CA VAL A 56 2.61 -14.57 1.47
C VAL A 56 4.01 -14.01 1.40
N SER A 57 4.17 -12.75 1.76
CA SER A 57 5.47 -12.08 1.85
C SER A 57 5.56 -11.32 3.17
N MET A 58 6.66 -11.51 3.87
CA MET A 58 7.01 -10.78 5.08
C MET A 58 8.37 -10.12 4.88
N ASN A 59 8.46 -8.83 5.14
CA ASN A 59 9.71 -8.08 5.06
C ASN A 59 9.94 -7.34 6.38
N GLY A 60 11.14 -7.44 6.93
CA GLY A 60 11.58 -6.68 8.10
C GLY A 60 12.75 -5.80 7.70
N THR A 61 12.68 -4.52 8.03
CA THR A 61 13.80 -3.57 7.87
C THR A 61 14.22 -3.06 9.23
N LEU A 62 15.52 -3.07 9.51
CA LEU A 62 16.12 -2.55 10.73
C LEU A 62 17.23 -1.56 10.33
N ALA A 63 17.06 -0.28 10.67
CA ALA A 63 18.17 0.66 10.67
C ALA A 63 19.06 0.33 11.86
N LEU A 64 20.30 -0.08 11.63
CA LEU A 64 21.20 -0.66 12.62
C LEU A 64 21.65 0.36 13.68
N PRO A 65 21.92 -0.08 14.92
CA PRO A 65 22.49 0.79 15.95
C PRO A 65 23.77 1.49 15.48
N GLY A 66 23.93 2.76 15.85
CA GLY A 66 25.02 3.62 15.38
C GLY A 66 24.71 4.36 14.07
N SER A 67 23.54 4.13 13.47
CA SER A 67 23.00 4.97 12.40
C SER A 67 22.58 6.35 12.93
N GLY A 68 22.46 7.34 12.05
CA GLY A 68 21.91 8.65 12.37
C GLY A 68 20.43 8.60 12.78
N LEU A 69 19.70 7.59 12.30
CA LEU A 69 18.34 7.27 12.73
C LEU A 69 18.22 5.77 12.99
N GLU A 70 17.55 5.41 14.06
CA GLU A 70 17.39 4.05 14.56
C GLU A 70 15.90 3.71 14.60
N TYR A 71 15.47 2.82 13.71
CA TYR A 71 14.07 2.42 13.55
C TYR A 71 13.96 1.02 12.97
N TYR A 72 12.78 0.43 13.11
CA TYR A 72 12.42 -0.83 12.48
C TYR A 72 11.09 -0.72 11.74
N LYS A 73 10.91 -1.58 10.74
CA LYS A 73 9.67 -1.73 9.96
C LYS A 73 9.40 -3.20 9.71
N VAL A 74 8.14 -3.58 9.74
CA VAL A 74 7.65 -4.91 9.43
C VAL A 74 6.48 -4.79 8.47
N ASP A 75 6.61 -5.42 7.32
CA ASP A 75 5.61 -5.45 6.26
C ASP A 75 5.13 -6.89 6.09
N PHE A 76 3.82 -7.08 6.13
CA PHE A 76 3.17 -8.36 5.85
C PHE A 76 2.18 -8.19 4.71
N ARG A 77 2.30 -9.02 3.68
CA ARG A 77 1.37 -9.08 2.56
C ARG A 77 0.93 -10.51 2.33
N ALA A 78 -0.36 -10.70 2.11
CA ALA A 78 -0.94 -11.97 1.73
C ALA A 78 -1.92 -11.78 0.59
N MET A 79 -1.87 -12.65 -0.42
CA MET A 79 -2.84 -12.71 -1.49
C MET A 79 -3.25 -14.17 -1.74
N LYS A 80 -4.54 -14.46 -1.64
CA LYS A 80 -5.11 -15.79 -1.84
C LYS A 80 -6.06 -15.76 -3.02
N PHE A 81 -5.80 -16.61 -4.00
CA PHE A 81 -6.77 -16.95 -5.04
C PHE A 81 -7.51 -18.21 -4.63
N GLN A 82 -8.82 -18.13 -4.59
CA GLN A 82 -9.72 -19.22 -4.25
C GLN A 82 -10.74 -19.39 -5.37
N PRO A 83 -10.68 -20.47 -6.16
CA PRO A 83 -11.71 -20.75 -7.14
C PRO A 83 -13.03 -21.04 -6.41
N VAL A 84 -14.07 -20.27 -6.74
CA VAL A 84 -15.43 -20.44 -6.22
C VAL A 84 -16.22 -21.37 -7.13
N THR A 85 -16.01 -21.23 -8.44
CA THR A 85 -16.51 -22.13 -9.48
C THR A 85 -15.42 -22.39 -10.52
N GLN A 86 -15.73 -23.13 -11.59
CA GLN A 86 -14.80 -23.31 -12.71
C GLN A 86 -14.47 -21.99 -13.44
N LYS A 87 -15.30 -20.95 -13.28
CA LYS A 87 -15.15 -19.65 -13.99
C LYS A 87 -14.94 -18.47 -13.06
N LEU A 88 -15.34 -18.59 -11.78
CA LEU A 88 -15.27 -17.52 -10.79
C LEU A 88 -14.12 -17.77 -9.82
N THR A 89 -13.29 -16.76 -9.63
CA THR A 89 -12.20 -16.79 -8.64
C THR A 89 -12.36 -15.63 -7.68
N LEU A 90 -12.36 -15.93 -6.38
CA LEU A 90 -12.24 -14.93 -5.33
C LEU A 90 -10.76 -14.67 -5.06
N LEU A 91 -10.36 -13.40 -5.13
CA LEU A 91 -9.04 -12.92 -4.75
C LEU A 91 -9.18 -12.13 -3.45
N MET A 92 -8.48 -12.57 -2.42
CA MET A 92 -8.40 -11.89 -1.13
C MET A 92 -6.98 -11.37 -0.96
N LYS A 93 -6.81 -10.07 -0.72
CA LYS A 93 -5.51 -9.45 -0.41
C LYS A 93 -5.56 -8.82 0.97
N GLY A 94 -4.46 -8.91 1.71
CA GLY A 94 -4.24 -8.20 2.95
C GLY A 94 -2.83 -7.62 2.95
N ALA A 95 -2.69 -6.39 3.42
CA ALA A 95 -1.40 -5.74 3.62
C ALA A 95 -1.40 -5.01 4.97
N LEU A 96 -0.45 -5.39 5.82
CA LEU A 96 -0.16 -4.77 7.09
C LEU A 96 1.25 -4.20 7.04
N GLY A 97 1.45 -3.00 7.56
CA GLY A 97 2.77 -2.41 7.73
C GLY A 97 2.84 -1.76 9.09
N TYR A 98 3.91 -1.99 9.84
CA TYR A 98 4.13 -1.32 11.11
C TYR A 98 5.60 -0.96 11.25
N GLY A 99 5.88 0.27 11.65
CA GLY A 99 7.23 0.70 11.98
C GLY A 99 7.26 1.55 13.23
N ASP A 100 8.40 1.58 13.88
CA ASP A 100 8.63 2.47 15.00
C ASP A 100 10.13 2.79 15.13
N SER A 101 10.45 3.86 15.84
CA SER A 101 11.83 4.17 16.20
C SER A 101 12.25 3.44 17.46
N TYR A 102 13.55 3.47 17.74
CA TYR A 102 14.09 3.00 19.00
C TYR A 102 15.31 3.83 19.41
N SER A 103 15.76 3.64 20.67
CA SER A 103 16.94 4.31 21.22
C SER A 103 16.78 5.84 21.23
N ARG A 104 17.56 6.59 20.44
CA ARG A 104 17.58 8.07 20.48
C ARG A 104 16.63 8.71 19.47
N THR A 105 16.11 7.95 18.52
CA THR A 105 15.19 8.48 17.50
C THR A 105 13.79 8.62 18.07
N THR A 106 13.21 9.81 17.95
CA THR A 106 11.98 10.19 18.65
C THR A 106 10.71 9.51 18.14
N ARG A 107 10.65 9.23 16.84
CA ARG A 107 9.54 8.54 16.16
C ARG A 107 10.00 7.97 14.83
N LEU A 108 9.19 7.13 14.19
CA LEU A 108 9.47 6.67 12.84
C LEU A 108 9.74 7.88 11.91
N PRO A 109 10.86 7.90 11.14
CA PRO A 109 11.15 9.00 10.24
C PRO A 109 10.03 9.20 9.21
N PHE A 110 9.64 10.45 8.95
CA PHE A 110 8.48 10.76 8.11
C PHE A 110 8.61 10.25 6.66
N PHE A 111 9.85 10.16 6.14
CA PHE A 111 10.13 9.62 4.80
C PHE A 111 10.06 8.08 4.75
N GLU A 112 9.90 7.43 5.89
CA GLU A 112 9.67 5.99 6.03
C GLU A 112 8.21 5.64 6.33
N HIS A 113 7.33 6.64 6.41
CA HIS A 113 5.91 6.45 6.64
C HIS A 113 5.24 5.62 5.54
N TYR A 114 4.18 4.93 5.94
CA TYR A 114 3.27 4.25 5.04
C TYR A 114 2.22 5.20 4.48
N TYR A 115 1.69 4.83 3.32
CA TYR A 115 0.61 5.54 2.64
C TYR A 115 -0.46 4.56 2.13
N ALA A 116 -1.71 5.04 2.06
CA ALA A 116 -2.86 4.35 1.48
C ALA A 116 -3.76 5.33 0.71
N GLY A 117 -4.68 4.76 -0.07
CA GLY A 117 -5.43 5.45 -1.12
C GLY A 117 -4.79 5.23 -2.49
N GLY A 118 -5.60 5.14 -3.53
CA GLY A 118 -5.15 4.89 -4.90
C GLY A 118 -5.36 3.44 -5.37
N SER A 119 -4.96 3.19 -6.62
CA SER A 119 -5.18 1.90 -7.32
C SER A 119 -4.53 0.68 -6.66
N SER A 120 -3.54 0.87 -5.80
CA SER A 120 -2.78 -0.21 -5.13
C SER A 120 -3.22 -0.50 -3.69
N SER A 121 -4.24 0.20 -3.16
CA SER A 121 -4.71 0.00 -1.78
C SER A 121 -6.23 0.10 -1.67
N VAL A 122 -6.77 1.31 -1.54
CA VAL A 122 -8.20 1.59 -1.47
C VAL A 122 -8.59 2.44 -2.66
N ARG A 123 -9.13 1.78 -3.70
CA ARG A 123 -9.55 2.45 -4.94
C ARG A 123 -10.67 3.44 -4.66
N GLY A 124 -10.78 4.50 -5.45
CA GLY A 124 -11.78 5.55 -5.24
C GLY A 124 -11.34 6.69 -4.34
N PHE A 125 -10.27 6.49 -3.57
CA PHE A 125 -9.53 7.54 -2.87
C PHE A 125 -8.28 7.87 -3.68
N ARG A 126 -7.89 9.15 -3.67
CA ARG A 126 -6.69 9.64 -4.35
C ARG A 126 -5.44 8.96 -3.79
N GLY A 127 -4.43 8.75 -4.64
CA GLY A 127 -3.15 8.17 -4.22
C GLY A 127 -2.55 8.84 -2.98
N ASN A 128 -2.19 8.04 -1.98
CA ASN A 128 -1.58 8.46 -0.72
C ASN A 128 -2.40 9.46 0.12
N SER A 129 -3.72 9.60 -0.12
CA SER A 129 -4.54 10.60 0.57
C SER A 129 -5.02 10.17 1.95
N LEU A 130 -5.07 8.85 2.22
CA LEU A 130 -5.62 8.29 3.45
C LEU A 130 -4.61 8.34 4.60
N GLY A 131 -5.11 8.64 5.78
CA GLY A 131 -4.37 8.67 7.04
C GLY A 131 -4.17 10.08 7.59
N PRO A 132 -3.22 10.27 8.51
CA PRO A 132 -2.94 11.57 9.12
C PRO A 132 -2.62 12.67 8.09
N GLN A 133 -3.22 13.84 8.27
CA GLN A 133 -3.03 15.01 7.41
C GLN A 133 -2.62 16.22 8.25
N GLU A 134 -1.80 17.09 7.68
CA GLU A 134 -1.45 18.41 8.22
C GLU A 134 -1.80 19.46 7.16
N GLY A 135 -2.88 20.19 7.41
CA GLY A 135 -3.50 21.06 6.41
C GLY A 135 -3.95 20.25 5.19
N ASN A 136 -3.35 20.53 4.03
CA ASN A 136 -3.66 19.82 2.77
C ASN A 136 -2.65 18.73 2.41
N LEU A 137 -1.63 18.48 3.23
CA LEU A 137 -0.63 17.43 2.99
C LEU A 137 -0.97 16.15 3.75
N SER A 138 -0.84 15.02 3.07
CA SER A 138 -0.92 13.69 3.67
C SER A 138 0.45 13.34 4.25
N LEU A 139 0.53 13.15 5.57
CA LEU A 139 1.78 12.83 6.25
C LEU A 139 2.12 11.34 6.18
N GLY A 140 1.12 10.50 5.91
CA GLY A 140 1.25 9.05 6.12
C GLY A 140 1.33 8.73 7.61
N GLY A 141 1.85 7.56 7.94
CA GLY A 141 1.99 7.15 9.33
C GLY A 141 2.70 5.83 9.51
N ALA A 142 2.86 5.41 10.75
CA ALA A 142 3.68 4.27 11.11
C ALA A 142 2.94 2.94 11.09
N LEU A 143 1.59 2.94 11.03
CA LEU A 143 0.77 1.74 10.90
C LEU A 143 -0.09 1.80 9.63
N LYS A 144 -0.05 0.75 8.82
CA LYS A 144 -0.88 0.55 7.62
C LYS A 144 -1.72 -0.70 7.78
N VAL A 145 -3.02 -0.58 7.47
CA VAL A 145 -3.95 -1.70 7.42
C VAL A 145 -4.76 -1.59 6.15
N VAL A 146 -4.62 -2.56 5.24
CA VAL A 146 -5.36 -2.61 3.97
C VAL A 146 -5.85 -4.04 3.71
N GLY A 147 -7.11 -4.16 3.30
CA GLY A 147 -7.77 -5.38 2.87
C GLY A 147 -8.46 -5.18 1.52
N ASN A 148 -8.51 -6.25 0.74
CA ASN A 148 -9.08 -6.24 -0.60
C ASN A 148 -9.79 -7.55 -0.88
N LEU A 149 -11.02 -7.49 -1.37
CA LEU A 149 -11.78 -8.63 -1.86
C LEU A 149 -12.14 -8.36 -3.31
N GLU A 150 -11.69 -9.18 -4.25
CA GLU A 150 -12.03 -9.07 -5.67
C GLU A 150 -12.68 -10.38 -6.15
N LEU A 151 -13.86 -10.28 -6.74
CA LEU A 151 -14.49 -11.39 -7.45
C LEU A 151 -14.17 -11.27 -8.94
N ILE A 152 -13.29 -12.13 -9.41
CA ILE A 152 -12.89 -12.22 -10.81
C ILE A 152 -13.93 -13.04 -11.56
N VAL A 153 -14.48 -12.45 -12.62
CA VAL A 153 -15.57 -13.02 -13.42
C VAL A 153 -15.11 -13.24 -14.87
N PRO A 154 -15.70 -14.22 -15.59
CA PRO A 154 -15.49 -14.35 -17.02
C PRO A 154 -16.03 -13.11 -17.75
N MET A 155 -15.38 -12.73 -18.85
CA MET A 155 -15.86 -11.65 -19.70
C MET A 155 -17.11 -12.09 -20.48
N PRO A 156 -18.26 -11.40 -20.36
CA PRO A 156 -19.51 -11.83 -21.00
C PRO A 156 -19.52 -11.70 -22.53
N PHE A 157 -18.59 -10.94 -23.12
CA PHE A 157 -18.57 -10.60 -24.56
C PHE A 157 -17.28 -11.01 -25.27
N VAL A 158 -16.43 -11.81 -24.63
CA VAL A 158 -15.15 -12.25 -25.19
C VAL A 158 -15.06 -13.76 -25.06
N ALA A 159 -14.49 -14.43 -26.06
CA ALA A 159 -14.26 -15.87 -26.01
C ALA A 159 -13.43 -16.27 -24.76
N GLU A 160 -13.79 -17.39 -24.14
CA GLU A 160 -13.24 -17.84 -22.84
C GLU A 160 -11.73 -18.13 -22.87
N ASP A 161 -11.16 -18.30 -24.06
CA ASP A 161 -9.75 -18.52 -24.31
C ASP A 161 -8.92 -17.23 -24.31
N ASN A 162 -9.56 -16.05 -24.37
CA ASN A 162 -8.86 -14.77 -24.36
C ASN A 162 -8.37 -14.42 -22.94
N ARG A 163 -7.12 -14.79 -22.66
CA ARG A 163 -6.43 -14.50 -21.40
C ARG A 163 -5.83 -13.09 -21.32
N SER A 164 -6.19 -12.19 -22.23
CA SER A 164 -5.65 -10.82 -22.24
C SER A 164 -6.51 -9.84 -21.44
N LEU A 165 -7.72 -10.24 -21.04
CA LEU A 165 -8.65 -9.40 -20.30
C LEU A 165 -9.08 -10.09 -19.00
N ARG A 166 -9.22 -9.29 -17.94
CA ARG A 166 -9.76 -9.74 -16.66
C ARG A 166 -10.71 -8.69 -16.12
N LEU A 167 -11.95 -9.08 -15.87
CA LEU A 167 -12.96 -8.26 -15.22
C LEU A 167 -13.13 -8.73 -13.77
N SER A 168 -13.32 -7.78 -12.86
CA SER A 168 -13.60 -8.08 -11.46
C SER A 168 -14.50 -7.03 -10.83
N GLY A 169 -15.35 -7.46 -9.91
CA GLY A 169 -15.95 -6.57 -8.91
C GLY A 169 -15.10 -6.61 -7.64
N PHE A 170 -14.97 -5.50 -6.93
CA PHE A 170 -14.13 -5.44 -5.74
C PHE A 170 -14.77 -4.72 -4.57
N TYR A 171 -14.28 -5.03 -3.37
CA TYR A 171 -14.48 -4.29 -2.12
C TYR A 171 -13.12 -4.06 -1.47
N ASP A 172 -12.79 -2.80 -1.24
CA ASP A 172 -11.53 -2.37 -0.65
C ASP A 172 -11.81 -1.77 0.72
N ILE A 173 -10.90 -2.00 1.68
CA ILE A 173 -10.94 -1.34 2.99
C ILE A 173 -9.51 -1.05 3.45
N GLY A 174 -9.26 0.10 4.05
CA GLY A 174 -7.98 0.37 4.65
C GLY A 174 -7.78 1.79 5.10
N ASN A 175 -6.73 2.00 5.88
CA ASN A 175 -6.22 3.30 6.23
C ASN A 175 -4.74 3.20 6.71
N VAL A 176 -4.15 4.35 6.96
CA VAL A 176 -2.87 4.53 7.67
C VAL A 176 -3.12 5.32 8.94
N PHE A 177 -2.36 5.02 9.99
CA PHE A 177 -2.47 5.62 11.31
C PHE A 177 -1.11 6.10 11.78
N THR A 178 -1.10 7.05 12.72
CA THR A 178 0.14 7.64 13.25
C THR A 178 1.07 6.59 13.84
N ASP A 179 0.55 5.66 14.63
CA ASP A 179 1.26 4.55 15.27
C ASP A 179 0.28 3.42 15.67
N GLY A 180 0.75 2.46 16.47
CA GLY A 180 -0.06 1.34 16.97
C GLY A 180 -1.14 1.73 17.99
N ASN A 181 -0.94 2.82 18.76
CA ASN A 181 -1.92 3.33 19.73
C ASN A 181 -2.96 4.25 19.07
N GLY A 182 -2.60 4.86 17.94
CA GLY A 182 -3.47 5.69 17.10
C GLY A 182 -4.39 4.88 16.18
N TYR A 183 -4.44 3.55 16.29
CA TYR A 183 -5.37 2.74 15.53
C TYR A 183 -6.81 3.02 15.96
N ASP A 184 -7.63 3.48 15.01
CA ASP A 184 -9.07 3.60 15.18
C ASP A 184 -9.80 2.91 14.02
N SER A 185 -10.53 1.84 14.33
CA SER A 185 -11.34 1.11 13.34
C SER A 185 -12.42 1.99 12.68
N ALA A 186 -12.91 3.03 13.36
CA ALA A 186 -13.88 3.98 12.81
C ALA A 186 -13.26 4.93 11.76
N GLU A 187 -11.92 4.96 11.67
CA GLU A 187 -11.21 5.69 10.63
C GLU A 187 -10.89 4.84 9.39
N LEU A 188 -11.19 3.53 9.39
CA LEU A 188 -11.04 2.74 8.17
C LEU A 188 -11.94 3.27 7.04
N ARG A 189 -11.37 3.48 5.85
CA ARG A 189 -12.13 3.84 4.65
C ARG A 189 -12.35 2.63 3.78
N SER A 190 -13.51 2.60 3.12
CA SER A 190 -13.92 1.50 2.28
C SER A 190 -14.53 1.98 0.98
N SER A 191 -14.42 1.16 -0.05
CA SER A 191 -14.99 1.41 -1.36
C SER A 191 -15.36 0.11 -2.05
N THR A 192 -16.23 0.20 -3.05
CA THR A 192 -16.58 -0.92 -3.92
C THR A 192 -16.56 -0.47 -5.37
N GLY A 193 -16.36 -1.39 -6.31
CA GLY A 193 -16.33 -0.99 -7.71
C GLY A 193 -16.07 -2.12 -8.68
N ILE A 194 -15.74 -1.72 -9.91
CA ILE A 194 -15.37 -2.63 -10.99
C ILE A 194 -13.95 -2.33 -11.45
N ALA A 195 -13.20 -3.37 -11.76
CA ALA A 195 -11.85 -3.26 -12.29
C ALA A 195 -11.67 -4.13 -13.54
N LEU A 196 -10.94 -3.58 -14.51
CA LEU A 196 -10.56 -4.21 -15.76
C LEU A 196 -9.05 -4.21 -15.89
N ILE A 197 -8.45 -5.39 -16.03
CA ILE A 197 -7.05 -5.54 -16.41
C ILE A 197 -6.99 -5.95 -17.87
N TRP A 198 -6.22 -5.22 -18.67
CA TRP A 198 -5.96 -5.50 -20.07
C TRP A 198 -4.46 -5.64 -20.32
N MET A 199 -4.07 -6.82 -20.78
CA MET A 199 -2.74 -7.12 -21.31
C MET A 199 -2.64 -6.58 -22.74
N SER A 200 -2.23 -5.31 -22.89
CA SER A 200 -1.94 -4.74 -24.21
C SER A 200 -0.58 -5.23 -24.74
N PRO A 201 -0.32 -5.11 -26.06
CA PRO A 201 0.98 -5.47 -26.65
C PRO A 201 2.17 -4.67 -26.09
N ILE A 202 1.92 -3.49 -25.51
CA ILE A 202 2.95 -2.58 -25.02
C ILE A 202 3.14 -2.76 -23.51
N ALA A 203 2.05 -2.73 -22.74
CA ALA A 203 2.09 -2.86 -21.29
C ALA A 203 0.74 -3.32 -20.69
N PRO A 204 0.76 -3.92 -19.49
CA PRO A 204 -0.46 -4.15 -18.71
C PRO A 204 -1.12 -2.82 -18.35
N LEU A 205 -2.43 -2.76 -18.56
CA LEU A 205 -3.30 -1.65 -18.20
C LEU A 205 -4.28 -2.13 -17.15
N THR A 206 -4.41 -1.39 -16.06
CA THR A 206 -5.47 -1.62 -15.06
C THR A 206 -6.35 -0.38 -15.01
N PHE A 207 -7.65 -0.58 -15.13
CA PHE A 207 -8.67 0.46 -14.96
C PHE A 207 -9.56 0.07 -13.78
N SER A 208 -9.96 1.04 -12.98
CA SER A 208 -10.97 0.84 -11.95
C SER A 208 -11.91 2.02 -11.85
N TYR A 209 -13.18 1.72 -11.65
CA TYR A 209 -14.21 2.69 -11.28
C TYR A 209 -14.78 2.32 -9.92
N ALA A 210 -14.58 3.19 -8.94
CA ALA A 210 -14.84 2.94 -7.53
C ALA A 210 -15.86 3.91 -6.94
N PHE A 211 -16.63 3.42 -6.00
CA PHE A 211 -17.60 4.13 -5.18
C PHE A 211 -17.13 4.04 -3.72
N PRO A 212 -16.57 5.13 -3.16
CA PRO A 212 -16.34 5.26 -1.72
C PRO A 212 -17.65 5.05 -0.95
N LEU A 213 -17.60 4.31 0.16
CA LEU A 213 -18.79 3.91 0.92
C LEU A 213 -18.94 4.68 2.25
N ASN A 214 -17.84 5.19 2.79
CA ASN A 214 -17.79 5.88 4.09
C ASN A 214 -16.73 6.99 4.10
N ASP A 215 -16.67 7.80 3.04
CA ASP A 215 -15.82 8.99 3.00
C ASP A 215 -16.25 10.03 4.04
N LYS A 216 -15.27 10.76 4.58
CA LYS A 216 -15.45 11.85 5.53
C LYS A 216 -14.93 13.17 4.95
N GLU A 217 -15.28 14.27 5.60
CA GLU A 217 -14.69 15.57 5.30
C GLU A 217 -13.15 15.50 5.39
N GLY A 218 -12.47 16.06 4.39
CA GLY A 218 -11.01 15.97 4.24
C GLY A 218 -10.52 14.81 3.36
N ASP A 219 -11.36 13.80 3.08
CA ASP A 219 -11.00 12.74 2.15
C ASP A 219 -10.97 13.24 0.71
N LYS A 220 -9.94 12.84 -0.02
CA LYS A 220 -9.75 13.22 -1.41
C LYS A 220 -10.11 12.05 -2.31
N LEU A 221 -11.19 12.22 -3.06
CA LEU A 221 -11.76 11.16 -3.90
C LEU A 221 -11.20 11.19 -5.33
N GLU A 222 -11.08 10.01 -5.92
CA GLU A 222 -10.68 9.79 -7.31
C GLU A 222 -11.34 8.49 -7.79
N ARG A 223 -12.57 8.63 -8.32
CA ARG A 223 -13.43 7.46 -8.63
C ARG A 223 -12.92 6.63 -9.81
N PHE A 224 -12.44 7.29 -10.86
CA PHE A 224 -11.83 6.61 -12.01
C PHE A 224 -10.31 6.65 -11.87
N GLN A 225 -9.69 5.48 -11.88
CA GLN A 225 -8.24 5.33 -11.74
C GLN A 225 -7.72 4.40 -12.82
N PHE A 226 -6.53 4.69 -13.33
CA PHE A 226 -5.84 3.80 -14.26
C PHE A 226 -4.35 3.73 -13.96
N THR A 227 -3.72 2.64 -14.36
CA THR A 227 -2.27 2.43 -14.21
C THR A 227 -1.75 1.70 -15.44
N LEU A 228 -0.60 2.16 -15.95
CA LEU A 228 0.13 1.56 -17.08
C LEU A 228 1.44 0.95 -16.57
N GLY A 229 1.76 -0.26 -17.01
CA GLY A 229 3.11 -0.81 -16.91
C GLY A 229 3.52 -1.41 -15.56
N SER A 230 2.65 -1.39 -14.55
CA SER A 230 2.95 -2.04 -13.28
C SER A 230 2.00 -3.20 -12.96
N PHE A 231 2.58 -4.38 -12.78
CA PHE A 231 1.99 -5.46 -11.99
C PHE A 231 2.51 -5.31 -10.56
N PHE A 232 1.73 -4.70 -9.67
CA PHE A 232 2.02 -4.82 -8.25
C PHE A 232 1.35 -6.11 -7.76
N PHE A 233 2.15 -7.16 -7.56
CA PHE A 233 1.78 -8.34 -6.75
C PHE A 233 2.15 -8.08 -5.29
#